data_AF-A0A928RKD6-F1
#
_entry.id   AF-A0A928RKD6-F1
#
_cell.length_a   1.000
_cell.length_b   1.000
_cell.length_c   1.000
_cell.angle_alpha   90.00
_cell.angle_beta   90.00
_cell.angle_gamma   90.00
#
_symmetry.space_group_name_H-M   'P 1'
#
loop_
_entity.id
_entity.type
_entity.pdbx_description
1 polymer ?
#
loop_
_entity_poly.entity_id
_entity_poly.type
_entity_poly.pdbx_seq_one_letter_code
_entity_poly.pdbx_strand_id
1 'polypeptide(L)'
;PRLCLKYLNRYFKVPVSSKFDIVSQAMNVASCLKENTVDIVEEKLNEYLDSEHGYLTVDGFIAFRLQGLVDDIKALLNITVYENNLETEYNDFISFMKEIVSEQLPAYDEIFLLEDKNGFKILSDDGTDITLDYSGNDCKCCFFNSESELDSVLSSVIYIAPRRIYIHCSDEMFISSFCELIKGIFPGKVIKC
;
A
#
# COMPACT_ATOMS: atom_id res chain seq x y z
N PRO A 1 -23.12 -2.38 -3.97
CA PRO A 1 -22.69 -0.96 -3.87
C PRO A 1 -23.51 -0.09 -2.89
N ARG A 2 -24.84 -0.04 -2.99
CA ARG A 2 -25.68 0.83 -2.13
C ARG A 2 -25.59 0.48 -0.64
N LEU A 3 -25.62 -0.80 -0.29
CA LEU A 3 -25.41 -1.25 1.08
C LEU A 3 -24.01 -0.88 1.57
N CYS A 4 -22.96 -1.19 0.80
CA CYS A 4 -21.59 -0.81 1.12
C CYS A 4 -21.48 0.69 1.41
N LEU A 5 -22.04 1.56 0.57
CA LEU A 5 -22.02 3.01 0.78
C LEU A 5 -22.83 3.44 2.02
N LYS A 6 -23.98 2.82 2.28
CA LYS A 6 -24.81 3.08 3.48
C LYS A 6 -24.02 2.75 4.76
N TYR A 7 -23.38 1.59 4.80
CA TYR A 7 -22.60 1.14 5.95
C TYR A 7 -21.27 1.89 6.09
N LEU A 8 -20.60 2.22 4.97
CA LEU A 8 -19.39 3.04 4.96
C LEU A 8 -19.66 4.40 5.62
N ASN A 9 -20.69 5.12 5.16
CA ASN A 9 -21.05 6.43 5.71
C ASN A 9 -21.50 6.38 7.18
N ARG A 10 -22.02 5.24 7.64
CA ARG A 10 -22.54 5.09 9.00
C ARG A 10 -21.46 4.74 10.02
N TYR A 11 -20.47 3.93 9.62
CA TYR A 11 -19.51 3.35 10.57
C TYR A 11 -18.08 3.87 10.41
N PHE A 12 -17.74 4.51 9.28
CA PHE A 12 -16.38 4.96 9.00
C PHE A 12 -16.33 6.45 8.68
N LYS A 13 -15.30 7.13 9.19
CA LYS A 13 -14.99 8.52 8.84
C LYS A 13 -13.96 8.54 7.72
N VAL A 14 -14.44 8.61 6.49
CA VAL A 14 -13.61 8.58 5.28
C VAL A 14 -13.82 9.88 4.48
N PRO A 15 -12.74 10.48 3.92
CA PRO A 15 -12.84 11.57 2.96
C PRO A 15 -13.76 11.24 1.79
N VAL A 16 -14.48 12.23 1.25
CA VAL A 16 -15.43 12.02 0.15
C VAL A 16 -14.72 11.49 -1.12
N SER A 17 -13.48 11.93 -1.35
CA SER A 17 -12.63 11.50 -2.47
C SER A 17 -12.44 9.98 -2.49
N SER A 18 -12.16 9.36 -1.33
CA SER A 18 -11.80 7.94 -1.26
C SER A 18 -13.00 7.00 -1.21
N LYS A 19 -14.23 7.51 -1.02
CA LYS A 19 -15.43 6.67 -0.87
C LYS A 19 -15.73 5.81 -2.10
N PHE A 20 -15.51 6.36 -3.29
CA PHE A 20 -15.77 5.62 -4.52
C PHE A 20 -14.80 4.44 -4.65
N ASP A 21 -13.51 4.68 -4.41
CA ASP A 21 -12.46 3.68 -4.52
C ASP A 21 -12.66 2.56 -3.50
N ILE A 22 -12.94 2.89 -2.24
CA ILE A 22 -13.22 1.90 -1.19
C ILE A 22 -14.46 1.05 -1.52
N VAL A 23 -15.54 1.67 -2.01
CA VAL A 23 -16.73 0.88 -2.40
C VAL A 23 -16.42 0.01 -3.62
N SER A 24 -15.63 0.49 -4.57
CA SER A 24 -15.21 -0.27 -5.76
C SER A 24 -14.35 -1.48 -5.38
N GLN A 25 -13.33 -1.27 -4.55
CA GLN A 25 -12.45 -2.32 -4.01
C GLN A 25 -13.25 -3.35 -3.22
N ALA A 26 -14.12 -2.92 -2.30
CA ALA A 26 -14.99 -3.83 -1.55
C ALA A 26 -15.89 -4.65 -2.48
N MET A 27 -16.46 -4.04 -3.52
CA MET A 27 -17.27 -4.77 -4.50
C MET A 27 -16.46 -5.81 -5.30
N ASN A 28 -15.21 -5.50 -5.66
CA ASN A 28 -14.33 -6.45 -6.34
C ASN A 28 -14.04 -7.66 -5.44
N VAL A 29 -13.66 -7.43 -4.18
CA VAL A 29 -13.41 -8.51 -3.21
C VAL A 29 -14.68 -9.35 -2.99
N ALA A 30 -15.83 -8.72 -2.78
CA ALA A 30 -17.11 -9.42 -2.65
C ALA A 30 -17.45 -10.26 -3.89
N SER A 31 -17.09 -9.80 -5.08
CA SER A 31 -17.33 -10.54 -6.33
C SER A 31 -16.45 -11.78 -6.49
N CYS A 32 -15.29 -11.80 -5.83
CA CYS A 32 -14.39 -12.96 -5.79
C CYS A 32 -14.84 -13.99 -4.74
N LEU A 33 -15.47 -13.54 -3.66
CA LEU A 33 -15.96 -14.37 -2.56
C LEU A 33 -17.38 -14.94 -2.78
N LYS A 34 -17.81 -15.12 -4.04
CA LYS A 34 -19.17 -15.58 -4.39
C LYS A 34 -19.51 -16.91 -3.73
N GLU A 35 -20.14 -16.86 -2.56
CA GLU A 35 -20.81 -18.00 -1.95
C GLU A 35 -22.23 -17.61 -1.56
N ASN A 36 -23.18 -18.42 -2.04
CA ASN A 36 -24.57 -18.68 -1.61
C ASN A 36 -25.36 -17.55 -0.92
N THR A 37 -25.02 -16.29 -1.17
CA THR A 37 -25.69 -15.14 -0.53
C THR A 37 -27.15 -15.09 -0.95
N VAL A 38 -27.45 -15.49 -2.18
CA VAL A 38 -28.81 -15.61 -2.69
C VAL A 38 -29.58 -16.67 -1.88
N ASP A 39 -28.99 -17.85 -1.68
CA ASP A 39 -29.61 -18.95 -0.94
C ASP A 39 -29.88 -18.55 0.52
N ILE A 40 -28.93 -17.88 1.18
CA ILE A 40 -29.09 -17.38 2.55
C ILE A 40 -30.24 -16.36 2.63
N VAL A 41 -30.31 -15.44 1.67
CA VAL A 41 -31.38 -14.43 1.64
C VAL A 41 -32.73 -15.10 1.36
N GLU A 42 -32.78 -16.07 0.45
CA GLU A 42 -33.99 -16.81 0.10
C GLU A 42 -34.51 -17.62 1.29
N GLU A 43 -33.64 -18.37 1.98
CA GLU A 43 -33.98 -19.12 3.20
C GLU A 43 -34.57 -18.17 4.26
N LYS A 44 -33.88 -17.07 4.56
CA LYS A 44 -34.32 -16.09 5.57
C LYS A 44 -35.61 -15.37 5.17
N LEU A 45 -35.84 -15.19 3.87
CA LEU A 45 -37.06 -14.58 3.35
C LEU A 45 -38.24 -15.55 3.49
N ASN A 46 -38.06 -16.82 3.12
CA ASN A 46 -39.09 -17.84 3.26
C ASN A 46 -39.48 -18.04 4.74
N GLU A 47 -38.50 -18.12 5.65
CA GLU A 47 -38.75 -18.15 7.10
C GLU A 47 -39.59 -16.95 7.60
N TYR A 48 -39.40 -15.77 7.00
CA TYR A 48 -40.16 -14.58 7.36
C TYR A 48 -41.57 -14.59 6.77
N LEU A 49 -41.73 -15.05 5.52
CA LEU A 49 -43.03 -15.10 4.86
C LEU A 49 -43.94 -16.21 5.42
N ASP A 50 -43.36 -17.30 5.93
CA ASP A 50 -44.10 -18.37 6.62
C ASP A 50 -44.64 -17.94 8.00
N SER A 51 -44.20 -16.79 8.51
CA SER A 51 -44.77 -16.17 9.71
C SER A 51 -45.97 -15.28 9.34
N GLU A 52 -46.93 -15.08 10.27
CA GLU A 52 -48.14 -14.26 10.02
C GLU A 52 -47.85 -12.74 9.95
N HIS A 53 -46.93 -12.32 9.08
CA HIS A 53 -46.58 -10.94 8.82
C HIS A 53 -47.17 -10.49 7.48
N GLY A 54 -48.18 -9.62 7.51
CA GLY A 54 -48.85 -9.08 6.30
C GLY A 54 -48.08 -7.97 5.56
N TYR A 55 -46.89 -7.59 6.04
CA TYR A 55 -46.04 -6.57 5.43
C TYR A 55 -44.57 -6.82 5.77
N LEU A 56 -43.67 -6.48 4.85
CA LEU A 56 -42.21 -6.61 5.00
C LEU A 56 -41.55 -5.24 4.85
N THR A 57 -40.84 -4.80 5.89
CA THR A 57 -39.95 -3.63 5.80
C THR A 57 -38.55 -4.09 5.41
N VAL A 58 -38.11 -3.76 4.18
CA VAL A 58 -36.80 -4.20 3.64
C VAL A 58 -35.63 -3.77 4.53
N ASP A 59 -35.60 -2.53 5.00
CA ASP A 59 -34.52 -2.06 5.88
C ASP A 59 -34.47 -2.81 7.21
N GLY A 60 -35.63 -3.13 7.79
CA GLY A 60 -35.73 -3.92 9.02
C GLY A 60 -35.29 -5.36 8.78
N PHE A 61 -35.73 -5.96 7.68
CA PHE A 61 -35.31 -7.31 7.31
C PHE A 61 -33.79 -7.42 7.15
N ILE A 62 -33.18 -6.48 6.43
CA ILE A 62 -31.71 -6.44 6.27
C ILE A 62 -31.03 -6.24 7.63
N ALA A 63 -31.51 -5.31 8.45
CA ALA A 63 -30.87 -4.97 9.72
C ALA A 63 -30.98 -6.09 10.78
N PHE A 64 -32.08 -6.84 10.79
CA PHE A 64 -32.39 -7.79 11.86
C PHE A 64 -32.30 -9.26 11.43
N ARG A 65 -32.78 -9.61 10.23
CA ARG A 65 -32.82 -11.01 9.74
C ARG A 65 -31.58 -11.37 8.92
N LEU A 66 -30.93 -10.39 8.30
CA LEU A 66 -29.68 -10.56 7.55
C LEU A 66 -28.46 -9.98 8.28
N GLN A 67 -28.45 -10.04 9.62
CA GLN A 67 -27.38 -9.44 10.41
C GLN A 67 -25.99 -10.01 10.07
N GLY A 68 -25.88 -11.32 9.81
CA GLY A 68 -24.63 -11.94 9.39
C GLY A 68 -24.07 -11.28 8.13
N LEU A 69 -24.88 -11.14 7.07
CA LEU A 69 -24.49 -10.46 5.84
C LEU A 69 -24.11 -8.99 6.07
N VAL A 70 -24.79 -8.31 6.99
CA VAL A 70 -24.45 -6.94 7.36
C VAL A 70 -23.09 -6.87 8.05
N ASP A 71 -22.78 -7.83 8.91
CA ASP A 71 -21.50 -7.89 9.61
C ASP A 71 -20.35 -8.27 8.66
N ASP A 72 -20.60 -9.16 7.69
CA ASP A 72 -19.65 -9.45 6.60
C ASP A 72 -19.35 -8.19 5.76
N ILE A 73 -20.38 -7.41 5.41
CA ILE A 73 -20.20 -6.12 4.70
C ILE A 73 -19.35 -5.17 5.54
N LYS A 74 -19.57 -5.08 6.85
CA LYS A 74 -18.76 -4.20 7.71
C LYS A 74 -17.32 -4.68 7.82
N ALA A 75 -17.08 -5.98 7.98
CA ALA A 75 -15.75 -6.55 8.05
C ALA A 75 -14.97 -6.28 6.76
N LEU A 76 -15.62 -6.50 5.62
CA LEU A 76 -15.07 -6.19 4.31
C LEU A 76 -14.73 -4.70 4.18
N LEU A 77 -15.68 -3.81 4.51
CA LEU A 77 -15.44 -2.37 4.48
C LEU A 77 -14.29 -1.96 5.41
N ASN A 78 -14.15 -2.59 6.58
CA ASN A 78 -13.08 -2.29 7.51
C ASN A 78 -11.70 -2.58 6.89
N ILE A 79 -11.56 -3.75 6.25
CA ILE A 79 -10.32 -4.15 5.56
C ILE A 79 -10.03 -3.17 4.42
N THR A 80 -11.03 -2.90 3.57
CA THR A 80 -10.81 -2.02 2.42
C THR A 80 -10.53 -0.57 2.82
N VAL A 81 -11.15 -0.05 3.88
CA VAL A 81 -10.82 1.27 4.43
C VAL A 81 -9.38 1.30 4.94
N TYR A 82 -8.96 0.25 5.64
CA TYR A 82 -7.59 0.14 6.14
C TYR A 82 -6.56 0.12 5.00
N GLU A 83 -6.79 -0.72 3.97
CA GLU A 83 -5.92 -0.80 2.79
C GLU A 83 -5.85 0.55 2.05
N ASN A 84 -6.98 1.24 1.86
CA ASN A 84 -7.00 2.54 1.22
C ASN A 84 -6.26 3.62 2.03
N ASN A 85 -6.36 3.58 3.37
CA ASN A 85 -5.59 4.48 4.22
C ASN A 85 -4.09 4.22 4.09
N LEU A 86 -3.65 2.95 4.08
CA LEU A 86 -2.24 2.60 3.88
C LEU A 86 -1.72 3.08 2.52
N GLU A 87 -2.51 2.92 1.45
CA GLU A 87 -2.16 3.43 0.12
C GLU A 87 -2.03 4.96 0.12
N THR A 88 -2.93 5.65 0.82
CA THR A 88 -2.88 7.11 0.98
C THR A 88 -1.63 7.54 1.75
N GLU A 89 -1.35 6.90 2.89
CA GLU A 89 -0.16 7.16 3.73
C GLU A 89 1.13 6.91 2.96
N TYR A 90 1.19 5.85 2.15
CA TYR A 90 2.33 5.58 1.26
C TYR A 90 2.52 6.70 0.24
N ASN A 91 1.46 7.16 -0.43
CA ASN A 91 1.55 8.25 -1.41
C ASN A 91 1.96 9.58 -0.78
N ASP A 92 1.47 9.87 0.43
CA ASP A 92 1.85 11.04 1.21
C ASP A 92 3.33 10.97 1.60
N PHE A 93 3.79 9.80 2.05
CA PHE A 93 5.21 9.55 2.32
C PHE A 93 6.09 9.81 1.08
N ILE A 94 5.75 9.24 -0.08
CA ILE A 94 6.49 9.47 -1.33
C ILE A 94 6.51 10.96 -1.70
N SER A 95 5.38 11.65 -1.57
CA SER A 95 5.25 13.06 -1.91
C SER A 95 6.13 13.93 -1.00
N PHE A 96 6.12 13.64 0.29
CA PHE A 96 6.98 14.29 1.27
C PHE A 96 8.47 14.07 0.98
N MET A 97 8.87 12.84 0.66
CA MET A 97 10.27 12.53 0.33
C MET A 97 10.72 13.22 -0.95
N LYS A 98 9.85 13.35 -1.97
CA LYS A 98 10.14 14.14 -3.17
C LYS A 98 10.41 15.61 -2.84
N GLU A 99 9.60 16.19 -1.97
CA GLU A 99 9.77 17.58 -1.53
C GLU A 99 11.15 17.77 -0.88
N ILE A 100 11.48 16.92 0.09
CA ILE A 100 12.79 16.92 0.77
C ILE A 100 13.95 16.82 -0.22
N VAL A 101 13.93 15.84 -1.13
CA VAL A 101 15.02 15.60 -2.07
C VAL A 101 15.14 16.73 -3.10
N SER A 102 14.03 17.38 -3.45
CA SER A 102 14.01 18.47 -4.44
C SER A 102 14.69 19.76 -3.97
N GLU A 103 14.73 19.99 -2.66
CA GLU A 103 15.36 21.17 -2.06
C GLU A 103 16.86 20.98 -1.80
N GLN A 104 17.36 19.74 -1.86
CA GLN A 104 18.75 19.41 -1.59
C GLN A 104 19.65 19.63 -2.81
N LEU A 105 20.87 20.10 -2.56
CA LEU A 105 21.92 20.09 -3.58
C LEU A 105 22.49 18.67 -3.69
N PRO A 106 22.65 18.12 -4.91
CA PRO A 106 23.17 16.77 -5.08
C PRO A 106 24.61 16.70 -4.58
N ALA A 107 24.91 15.74 -3.69
CA ALA A 107 26.27 15.47 -3.25
C ALA A 107 27.10 14.79 -4.35
N TYR A 108 26.43 13.95 -5.16
CA TYR A 108 26.97 13.35 -6.38
C TYR A 108 25.98 13.54 -7.53
N ASP A 109 26.49 13.82 -8.72
CA ASP A 109 25.65 13.92 -9.91
C ASP A 109 25.08 12.54 -10.28
N GLU A 110 25.93 11.51 -10.29
CA GLU A 110 25.57 10.14 -10.63
C GLU A 110 26.06 9.18 -9.54
N ILE A 111 25.23 8.20 -9.18
CA ILE A 111 25.63 7.08 -8.33
C ILE A 111 25.24 5.75 -8.96
N PHE A 112 25.97 4.69 -8.58
CA PHE A 112 25.72 3.33 -9.00
C PHE A 112 25.39 2.47 -7.77
N LEU A 113 24.20 1.88 -7.77
CA LEU A 113 23.78 0.87 -6.80
C LEU A 113 24.11 -0.50 -7.37
N LEU A 114 25.05 -1.20 -6.74
CA LEU A 114 25.46 -2.55 -7.12
C LEU A 114 24.93 -3.56 -6.11
N GLU A 115 24.07 -4.48 -6.56
CA GLU A 115 23.63 -5.62 -5.76
C GLU A 115 24.78 -6.64 -5.62
N ASP A 116 25.19 -6.92 -4.39
CA ASP A 116 26.16 -7.97 -4.03
C ASP A 116 25.51 -8.97 -3.05
N LYS A 117 26.20 -10.07 -2.76
CA LYS A 117 25.73 -11.14 -1.84
C LYS A 117 25.44 -10.65 -0.41
N ASN A 118 25.99 -9.48 -0.06
CA ASN A 118 25.89 -8.86 1.26
C ASN A 118 25.06 -7.56 1.22
N GLY A 119 24.20 -7.38 0.21
CA GLY A 119 23.40 -6.18 0.02
C GLY A 119 23.96 -5.22 -1.03
N PHE A 120 23.49 -3.97 -1.02
CA PHE A 120 23.87 -2.97 -2.01
C PHE A 120 25.14 -2.21 -1.60
N LYS A 121 25.99 -1.97 -2.60
CA LYS A 121 27.07 -0.96 -2.53
C LYS A 121 26.68 0.27 -3.33
N ILE A 122 27.12 1.43 -2.85
CA ILE A 122 26.96 2.72 -3.51
C ILE A 122 28.31 3.16 -4.04
N LEU A 123 28.44 3.29 -5.36
CA LEU A 123 29.62 3.88 -5.99
C LEU A 123 29.32 5.28 -6.52
N SER A 124 30.28 6.19 -6.40
CA SER A 124 30.28 7.48 -7.10
C SER A 124 30.58 7.33 -8.59
N ASP A 125 30.52 8.44 -9.31
CA ASP A 125 30.77 8.57 -10.75
C ASP A 125 32.19 8.13 -11.18
N ASP A 126 33.17 8.30 -10.31
CA ASP A 126 34.55 7.84 -10.50
C ASP A 126 34.78 6.37 -10.10
N GLY A 127 33.75 5.68 -9.60
CA GLY A 127 33.81 4.29 -9.16
C GLY A 127 34.30 4.08 -7.72
N THR A 128 34.44 5.16 -6.93
CA THR A 128 34.79 5.06 -5.50
C THR A 128 33.62 4.51 -4.70
N ASP A 129 33.87 3.54 -3.80
CA ASP A 129 32.85 3.02 -2.88
C ASP A 129 32.61 4.01 -1.75
N ILE A 130 31.42 4.60 -1.74
CA ILE A 130 30.97 5.62 -0.78
C ILE A 130 29.94 5.06 0.20
N THR A 131 29.70 3.74 0.22
CA THR A 131 28.66 3.11 1.04
C THR A 131 28.81 3.48 2.52
N LEU A 132 30.04 3.48 3.04
CA LEU A 132 30.32 3.77 4.45
C LEU A 132 30.27 5.25 4.81
N ASP A 133 30.48 6.13 3.83
CA ASP A 133 30.49 7.58 4.04
C ASP A 133 29.08 8.12 4.32
N TYR A 134 28.07 7.39 3.82
CA TYR A 134 26.65 7.76 3.92
C TYR A 134 25.82 6.76 4.74
N SER A 135 26.40 5.61 5.13
CA SER A 135 25.79 4.75 6.14
C SER A 135 25.77 5.49 7.48
N GLY A 136 24.60 5.65 8.10
CA GLY A 136 24.47 6.30 9.41
C GLY A 136 25.48 5.74 10.41
N ASN A 137 26.08 6.62 11.21
CA ASN A 137 27.27 6.44 12.07
C ASN A 137 27.32 5.20 13.00
N ASP A 138 26.28 4.38 13.08
CA ASP A 138 26.18 3.20 13.96
C ASP A 138 26.22 1.85 13.22
N CYS A 139 26.32 1.82 11.89
CA CYS A 139 26.33 0.56 11.11
C CYS A 139 27.65 -0.23 11.13
N LYS A 140 28.52 -0.04 12.14
CA LYS A 140 29.77 -0.81 12.28
C LYS A 140 29.63 -2.08 13.09
N CYS A 141 28.51 -2.27 13.79
CA CYS A 141 28.26 -3.45 14.60
C CYS A 141 26.80 -3.84 14.47
N CYS A 142 26.55 -5.04 13.96
CA CYS A 142 25.44 -5.96 14.25
C CYS A 142 24.96 -6.64 12.96
N PHE A 143 24.65 -7.92 13.10
CA PHE A 143 24.07 -8.77 12.06
C PHE A 143 22.88 -8.07 11.42
N PHE A 144 23.02 -7.64 10.17
CA PHE A 144 21.93 -7.06 9.42
C PHE A 144 21.04 -8.19 8.88
N ASN A 145 19.76 -8.13 9.23
CA ASN A 145 18.74 -8.75 8.39
C ASN A 145 18.59 -7.87 7.14
N SER A 146 18.24 -8.48 6.00
CA SER A 146 18.19 -7.82 4.68
C SER A 146 17.35 -6.54 4.63
N GLU A 147 16.29 -6.42 5.45
CA GLU A 147 15.46 -5.21 5.50
C GLU A 147 16.22 -3.98 6.01
N SER A 148 17.05 -4.15 7.04
CA SER A 148 17.81 -3.03 7.63
C SER A 148 18.92 -2.52 6.71
N GLU A 149 19.44 -3.37 5.81
CA GLU A 149 20.39 -2.96 4.77
C GLU A 149 19.72 -2.08 3.70
N LEU A 150 18.54 -2.47 3.23
CA LEU A 150 17.78 -1.69 2.25
C LEU A 150 17.40 -0.32 2.80
N ASP A 151 16.99 -0.23 4.07
CA ASP A 151 16.68 1.05 4.72
C ASP A 151 17.90 1.97 4.82
N SER A 152 19.09 1.41 5.10
CA SER A 152 20.35 2.16 5.15
C SER A 152 20.75 2.70 3.78
N VAL A 153 20.62 1.87 2.73
CA VAL A 153 20.91 2.27 1.35
C VAL A 153 19.92 3.33 0.89
N LEU A 154 18.63 3.16 1.17
CA LEU A 154 17.60 4.14 0.87
C LEU A 154 17.93 5.49 1.52
N SER A 155 18.24 5.48 2.82
CA SER A 155 18.59 6.68 3.58
C SER A 155 19.81 7.39 3.00
N SER A 156 20.83 6.61 2.60
CA SER A 156 22.03 7.13 1.94
C SER A 156 21.71 7.80 0.61
N VAL A 157 20.90 7.15 -0.24
CA VAL A 157 20.48 7.70 -1.54
C VAL A 157 19.65 8.97 -1.37
N ILE A 158 18.76 9.02 -0.38
CA ILE A 158 17.99 10.22 -0.02
C ILE A 158 18.93 11.36 0.38
N TYR A 159 19.90 11.10 1.25
CA TYR A 159 20.86 12.10 1.71
C TYR A 159 21.77 12.60 0.58
N ILE A 160 22.19 11.72 -0.33
CA ILE A 160 23.01 12.08 -1.49
C ILE A 160 22.21 12.93 -2.49
N ALA A 161 20.89 12.68 -2.60
CA ALA A 161 19.97 13.34 -3.51
C ALA A 161 20.48 13.43 -4.97
N PRO A 162 20.96 12.32 -5.57
CA PRO A 162 21.68 12.37 -6.84
C PRO A 162 20.81 12.83 -8.01
N ARG A 163 21.45 13.30 -9.09
CA ARG A 163 20.74 13.62 -10.35
C ARG A 163 20.37 12.35 -11.12
N ARG A 164 21.19 11.30 -11.06
CA ARG A 164 20.89 9.98 -11.65
C ARG A 164 21.33 8.83 -10.74
N ILE A 165 20.54 7.76 -10.78
CA ILE A 165 20.78 6.53 -10.03
C ILE A 165 20.79 5.37 -11.02
N TYR A 166 21.94 4.72 -11.17
CA TYR A 166 22.08 3.52 -11.98
C TYR A 166 22.00 2.29 -11.08
N ILE A 167 21.05 1.40 -11.33
CA ILE A 167 20.88 0.19 -10.51
C ILE A 167 21.32 -1.03 -11.32
N HIS A 168 22.42 -1.65 -10.89
CA HIS A 168 22.87 -2.95 -11.37
C HIS A 168 22.37 -4.02 -10.40
N CYS A 169 21.26 -4.64 -10.77
CA CYS A 169 20.63 -5.72 -10.00
C CYS A 169 19.92 -6.70 -10.93
N SER A 170 19.52 -7.85 -10.39
CA SER A 170 18.70 -8.81 -11.12
C SER A 170 17.37 -8.22 -11.63
N ASP A 171 16.72 -8.85 -12.61
CA ASP A 171 15.36 -8.46 -13.04
C ASP A 171 14.35 -8.53 -11.89
N GLU A 172 14.42 -9.59 -11.09
CA GLU A 172 13.58 -9.77 -9.91
C GLU A 172 13.76 -8.62 -8.92
N MET A 173 15.01 -8.26 -8.60
CA MET A 173 15.29 -7.17 -7.67
C MET A 173 14.89 -5.80 -8.24
N PHE A 174 14.99 -5.58 -9.54
CA PHE A 174 14.58 -4.32 -10.16
C PHE A 174 13.06 -4.07 -10.12
N ILE A 175 12.28 -5.15 -9.97
CA ILE A 175 10.82 -5.14 -9.82
C ILE A 175 10.40 -5.23 -8.34
N SER A 176 11.36 -5.32 -7.41
CA SER A 176 11.08 -5.31 -5.97
C SER A 176 10.46 -3.99 -5.49
N SER A 177 9.75 -4.06 -4.36
CA SER A 177 9.18 -2.91 -3.66
C SER A 177 10.22 -1.83 -3.31
N PHE A 178 11.47 -2.23 -3.06
CA PHE A 178 12.58 -1.31 -2.82
C PHE A 178 12.91 -0.46 -4.06
N CYS A 179 13.01 -1.09 -5.23
CA CYS A 179 13.27 -0.36 -6.47
C CYS A 179 12.07 0.52 -6.87
N GLU A 180 10.84 0.06 -6.63
CA GLU A 180 9.63 0.87 -6.79
C GLU A 180 9.64 2.10 -5.87
N LEU A 181 10.06 1.93 -4.63
CA LEU A 181 10.21 3.01 -3.67
C LEU A 181 11.24 4.06 -4.13
N ILE A 182 12.44 3.64 -4.58
CA ILE A 182 13.44 4.58 -5.11
C ILE A 182 12.90 5.29 -6.36
N LYS A 183 12.26 4.58 -7.30
CA LYS A 183 11.63 5.18 -8.49
C LYS A 183 10.54 6.18 -8.10
N GLY A 184 9.79 5.88 -7.04
CA GLY A 184 8.79 6.75 -6.45
C GLY A 184 9.41 8.06 -5.96
N ILE A 185 10.47 8.00 -5.15
CA ILE A 185 11.14 9.18 -4.59
C ILE A 185 11.92 9.97 -5.65
N PHE A 186 12.54 9.28 -6.62
CA PHE A 186 13.41 9.87 -7.65
C PHE A 186 12.84 9.71 -9.08
N PRO A 187 11.68 10.32 -9.40
CA PRO A 187 11.01 10.10 -10.67
C PRO A 187 11.88 10.55 -11.85
N GLY A 188 12.04 9.66 -12.84
CA GLY A 188 12.82 9.93 -14.06
C GLY A 188 14.35 9.94 -13.88
N LYS A 189 14.86 9.64 -12.67
CA LYS A 189 16.30 9.63 -12.37
C LYS A 189 16.89 8.22 -12.24
N VAL A 190 16.04 7.19 -12.13
CA VAL A 190 16.46 5.80 -11.93
C VAL A 190 16.59 5.07 -13.27
N ILE A 191 17.75 4.47 -13.52
CA ILE A 191 18.08 3.75 -14.76
C ILE A 191 18.52 2.34 -14.38
N LYS A 192 17.93 1.34 -15.05
CA LYS A 192 18.47 -0.02 -15.00
C LYS A 192 19.65 -0.14 -15.97
N CYS A 193 20.72 -0.80 -15.53
CA CYS A 193 21.83 -1.17 -16.39
C CYS A 193 21.65 -2.55 -17.02
#